data_AF-A0A925QJX4-F1
#
_entry.id   AF-A0A925QJX4-F1
#
_cell.length_a   1.000
_cell.length_b   1.000
_cell.length_c   1.000
_cell.angle_alpha   90.00
_cell.angle_beta   90.00
_cell.angle_gamma   90.00
#
_symmetry.space_group_name_H-M   'P 1'
#
loop_
_entity.id
_entity.type
_entity.pdbx_description
1 polymer ?
#
loop_
_entity_poly.entity_id
_entity_poly.type
_entity_poly.pdbx_seq_one_letter_code
_entity_poly.pdbx_strand_id
1 'polypeptide(L)' 'MKTLYTIYFFLSIILLIGLSAILLRTIDKGAGAISMLFVSIGIIASIVLLVVLLLRYLKIPPAYRDS' A
#
# COMPACT_ATOMS: atom_id res chain seq x y z
N MET A 1 -17.71 5.43 -6.90
CA MET A 1 -16.88 4.21 -6.73
C MET A 1 -15.43 4.41 -7.16
N LYS A 2 -15.13 4.86 -8.40
CA LYS A 2 -13.74 5.10 -8.87
C LYS A 2 -12.93 6.04 -7.97
N THR A 3 -13.52 7.18 -7.57
CA THR A 3 -12.87 8.18 -6.71
C THR A 3 -12.48 7.64 -5.33
N LEU A 4 -13.31 6.77 -4.74
CA LEU A 4 -13.01 6.11 -3.46
C LEU A 4 -11.78 5.19 -3.60
N TYR A 5 -11.71 4.38 -4.66
CA TYR A 5 -10.53 3.54 -4.93
C TYR A 5 -9.27 4.36 -5.17
N THR A 6 -9.38 5.48 -5.87
CA THR A 6 -8.28 6.43 -6.06
C THR A 6 -7.79 6.98 -4.72
N ILE A 7 -8.69 7.39 -3.83
CA ILE A 7 -8.35 7.87 -2.48
C ILE A 7 -7.65 6.75 -1.67
N TYR A 8 -8.19 5.53 -1.68
CA TYR A 8 -7.56 4.39 -1.00
C TYR A 8 -6.19 4.06 -1.59
N PHE A 9 -6.00 4.19 -2.89
CA PHE A 9 -4.70 3.97 -3.55
C PHE A 9 -3.65 5.00 -3.08
N PHE A 10 -3.98 6.28 -3.08
CA PHE A 10 -3.06 7.32 -2.58
C PHE A 10 -2.78 7.18 -1.07
N LEU A 11 -3.80 6.80 -0.28
CA LEU A 11 -3.63 6.54 1.14
C LEU A 11 -2.69 5.34 1.39
N SER A 12 -2.79 4.30 0.57
CA SER A 12 -1.90 3.13 0.62
C SER A 12 -0.44 3.52 0.34
N ILE A 13 -0.21 4.44 -0.59
CA ILE A 13 1.13 4.97 -0.89
C ILE A 13 1.70 5.73 0.31
N ILE A 14 0.91 6.63 0.91
CA ILE A 14 1.33 7.38 2.10
C ILE A 14 1.68 6.43 3.25
N LEU A 15 0.85 5.41 3.46
CA LEU A 15 1.07 4.40 4.48
C LEU A 15 2.35 3.59 4.21
N LEU A 16 2.62 3.23 2.96
CA LEU A 16 3.84 2.54 2.54
C LEU A 16 5.10 3.40 2.79
N ILE A 17 5.04 4.69 2.47
CA ILE A 17 6.12 5.66 2.74
C ILE A 17 6.38 5.73 4.25
N GLY A 18 5.32 5.83 5.06
CA GLY A 18 5.43 5.86 6.52
C GLY A 18 6.06 4.58 7.10
N LEU A 19 5.60 3.41 6.65
CA LEU A 19 6.17 2.11 7.04
C LEU A 19 7.64 1.98 6.63
N SER A 20 8.01 2.47 5.44
CA SER A 20 9.39 2.46 4.98
C SER A 20 10.28 3.38 5.84
N ALA A 21 9.79 4.57 6.19
CA ALA A 21 10.51 5.47 7.10
C ALA A 21 10.67 4.87 8.51
N ILE A 22 9.64 4.18 9.02
CA ILE A 22 9.72 3.42 10.28
C ILE A 22 10.75 2.31 10.15
N LEU A 23 10.77 1.56 9.05
CA LEU A 23 11.74 0.49 8.83
C LEU A 23 13.18 1.04 8.89
N LEU A 24 13.46 2.12 8.15
CA LEU A 24 14.77 2.78 8.20
C LEU A 24 15.12 3.21 9.63
N ARG A 25 14.20 3.87 10.34
CA ARG A 25 14.42 4.29 11.73
C ARG A 25 14.65 3.11 12.68
N THR A 26 14.02 1.98 12.42
CA THR A 26 14.12 0.75 13.22
C THR A 26 15.48 0.11 13.00
N ILE A 27 15.99 0.15 11.76
CA ILE A 27 17.35 -0.27 11.39
C ILE A 27 18.40 0.65 12.02
N ASP A 28 18.25 1.97 11.88
CA ASP A 28 19.19 2.95 12.43
C ASP A 28 19.31 2.88 13.96
N LYS A 29 18.24 2.51 14.66
CA LYS A 29 18.23 2.35 16.11
C LYS A 29 18.74 0.98 16.58
N GLY A 30 19.13 0.09 15.67
CA GLY A 30 19.54 -1.28 16.00
C GLY A 30 18.41 -2.07 16.68
N ALA A 31 17.15 -1.79 16.33
CA ALA A 31 16.02 -2.45 16.97
C ALA A 31 16.02 -3.96 16.67
N GLY A 32 15.57 -4.75 17.65
CA GLY A 32 15.61 -6.20 17.58
C GLY A 32 14.86 -6.78 16.37
N ALA A 33 15.31 -7.95 15.90
CA ALA A 33 14.81 -8.63 14.70
C ALA A 33 13.28 -8.78 14.64
N ILE A 34 12.60 -8.88 15.79
CA ILE A 34 11.14 -8.96 15.88
C ILE A 34 10.46 -7.68 15.39
N SER A 35 11.01 -6.51 15.74
CA SER A 35 10.46 -5.22 15.30
C SER A 35 10.62 -5.05 13.78
N MET A 36 11.79 -5.43 13.23
CA MET A 36 12.01 -5.44 11.79
C MET A 36 11.06 -6.39 11.05
N LEU A 37 10.82 -7.59 11.59
CA LEU A 37 9.87 -8.55 11.01
C LEU A 37 8.45 -7.97 10.97
N PHE A 38 7.99 -7.35 12.05
CA PHE A 38 6.67 -6.73 12.11
C PHE A 38 6.50 -5.64 11.05
N VAL A 39 7.49 -4.74 10.92
CA VAL A 39 7.46 -3.67 9.92
C VAL A 39 7.52 -4.24 8.50
N SER A 40 8.33 -5.28 8.28
CA SER A 40 8.45 -5.95 6.98
C SER A 40 7.13 -6.59 6.55
N ILE A 41 6.42 -7.27 7.46
CA ILE A 41 5.09 -7.83 7.21
C ILE A 41 4.09 -6.71 6.86
N GLY A 42 4.13 -5.59 7.59
CA GLY A 42 3.28 -4.43 7.29
C GLY A 42 3.52 -3.84 5.90
N ILE A 43 4.78 -3.79 5.45
CA ILE A 43 5.15 -3.37 4.10
C ILE A 43 4.59 -4.35 3.07
N ILE A 44 4.79 -5.65 3.26
CA ILE A 44 4.29 -6.68 2.33
C ILE A 44 2.76 -6.62 2.23
N ALA A 45 2.05 -6.53 3.36
CA ALA A 45 0.60 -6.42 3.38
C ALA A 45 0.11 -5.16 2.64
N SER A 46 0.82 -4.03 2.80
CA SER A 46 0.49 -2.79 2.11
C SER A 46 0.69 -2.90 0.60
N ILE A 47 1.76 -3.57 0.15
CA ILE A 47 2.00 -3.83 -1.28
C ILE A 47 0.89 -4.71 -1.86
N VAL A 48 0.53 -5.80 -1.16
CA VAL A 48 -0.56 -6.69 -1.60
C VAL A 48 -1.88 -5.93 -1.71
N LEU A 49 -2.22 -5.11 -0.72
CA LEU A 49 -3.42 -4.27 -0.75
C LEU A 49 -3.42 -3.31 -1.94
N LEU A 50 -2.26 -2.70 -2.23
CA LEU A 50 -2.08 -1.76 -3.34
C LEU A 50 -2.23 -2.46 -4.70
N VAL A 51 -1.69 -3.68 -4.85
CA VAL A 51 -1.88 -4.51 -6.05
C VAL A 51 -3.34 -4.90 -6.23
N VAL A 52 -4.03 -5.31 -5.16
CA VAL A 52 -5.46 -5.65 -5.23
C VAL A 52 -6.31 -4.44 -5.63
N LEU A 53 -6.05 -3.28 -5.05
CA LEU A 53 -6.72 -2.03 -5.40
C LEU A 53 -6.44 -1.63 -6.85
N LEU A 54 -5.20 -1.77 -7.32
CA LEU A 54 -4.81 -1.47 -8.69
C LEU A 54 -5.50 -2.40 -9.69
N LEU A 55 -5.46 -3.71 -9.44
CA LEU A 55 -6.17 -4.70 -10.26
C LEU A 55 -7.66 -4.42 -10.26
N ARG A 56 -8.24 -4.10 -9.10
CA ARG A 56 -9.67 -3.77 -9.01
C ARG A 56 -9.99 -2.47 -9.74
N TYR A 57 -9.12 -1.47 -9.70
CA TYR A 57 -9.27 -0.21 -10.42
C TYR A 57 -9.19 -0.41 -11.94
N LEU A 58 -8.22 -1.19 -12.41
CA LEU A 58 -8.04 -1.54 -13.83
C LEU A 58 -9.18 -2.41 -14.38
N LYS A 59 -9.78 -3.26 -13.54
CA LYS A 59 -10.89 -4.14 -13.91
C LYS A 59 -12.24 -3.42 -13.96
N ILE A 60 -12.32 -2.13 -13.60
CA ILE A 60 -13.53 -1.34 -13.83
C ILE A 60 -13.57 -1.02 -15.32
N PRO A 61 -14.50 -1.59 -16.12
CA PRO A 61 -14.59 -1.26 -17.53
C PRO A 61 -14.72 0.26 -17.71
N PRO A 62 -14.15 0.83 -18.78
CA PRO A 62 -14.45 2.22 -19.13
C PRO A 62 -15.97 2.36 -19.18
N ALA A 63 -16.50 3.35 -18.48
CA ALA A 63 -17.95 3.60 -18.40
C ALA A 63 -18.46 4.23 -19.71
N TYR A 64 -17.91 3.80 -20.85
CA TYR A 64 -18.18 4.33 -22.17
C TYR A 64 -18.16 3.16 -23.16
N ARG A 65 -19.24 2.37 -23.11
CA ARG A 65 -19.65 1.54 -24.23
C ARG A 65 -21.18 1.61 -24.34
N ASP A 66 -21.67 2.84 -24.38
CA ASP A 66 -22.94 3.14 -25.03
C ASP A 66 -22.58 3.47 -26.48
N SER A 67 -22.66 2.45 -27.33
CA SER A 67 -22.70 2.57 -28.79
C SER A 67 -23.53 1.41 -29.32
#